data_AF-H1KBJ9-F1
#
_entry.id   AF-H1KBJ9-F1
#
_cell.length_a   1.000
_cell.length_b   1.000
_cell.length_c   1.000
_cell.angle_alpha   90.00
_cell.angle_beta   90.00
_cell.angle_gamma   90.00
#
_symmetry.space_group_name_H-M   'P 1'
#
loop_
_entity.id
_entity.type
_entity.pdbx_description
1 polymer ?
#
loop_
_entity_poly.entity_id
_entity_poly.type
_entity_poly.pdbx_seq_one_letter_code
_entity_poly.pdbx_strand_id
1 'polypeptide(L)'
;MTPIEAFLPSATSWSLDWDGIDAAYPWIAALRGAAHDPVHHREGDVWTHTRMVVEELVADPEWRGLPDDLRLAAFAAALLHDVAKPATAKTEMVDGVERVHHHGHSRVGAVMARGILWRQDFEPRLREMACALIARHQVPFWCHEREYEDARRIVADQSLSSGNRLLAILARADARGRICDDRDMMELAVEEYRSIADRHECLDQPFPFAGERERFLYLSRRGELDPRYPIGGPSDRPELTVMSALPGAGKSTWIRTNADGRPVVSLDEIRRGLRIDPSKPQGAVIEAGKEAAKEHLRAKRSFVWDTTNVTRDMRERMIGLGVSYGFAIRIVALEAPHRELHRRNREREHPVPGVVIDRLVGKWEHPGLSECDRLEAPALGSAPETAQLASPAWSPSP
;
A
#
# COMPACT_ATOMS: atom_id res chain seq x y z
N MET A 1 15.48 -2.41 18.65
CA MET A 1 15.55 -3.32 17.50
C MET A 1 16.50 -2.69 16.50
N THR A 2 17.38 -3.49 15.93
CA THR A 2 18.24 -3.05 14.82
C THR A 2 17.33 -2.67 13.63
N PRO A 3 17.52 -1.50 12.99
CA PRO A 3 16.73 -1.11 11.81
C PRO A 3 17.03 -2.02 10.62
N ILE A 4 16.05 -2.21 9.71
CA ILE A 4 16.21 -3.02 8.48
C ILE A 4 17.31 -2.45 7.59
N GLU A 5 17.47 -1.13 7.58
CA GLU A 5 18.49 -0.39 6.84
C GLU A 5 19.90 -0.86 7.17
N ALA A 6 20.15 -1.31 8.41
CA ALA A 6 21.46 -1.81 8.84
C ALA A 6 21.85 -3.13 8.17
N PHE A 7 20.89 -3.84 7.57
CA PHE A 7 21.10 -5.11 6.88
C PHE A 7 21.10 -4.98 5.36
N LEU A 8 20.93 -3.76 4.82
CA LEU A 8 20.97 -3.53 3.38
C LEU A 8 22.38 -3.86 2.84
N PRO A 9 22.56 -4.86 1.97
CA PRO A 9 23.87 -5.19 1.45
C PRO A 9 24.42 -4.07 0.55
N SER A 10 25.74 -4.01 0.37
CA SER A 10 26.37 -3.13 -0.61
C SER A 10 26.08 -3.60 -2.04
N ALA A 11 26.11 -2.68 -3.03
CA ALA A 11 25.92 -3.04 -4.43
C ALA A 11 27.09 -3.86 -5.03
N THR A 12 28.22 -3.95 -4.33
CA THR A 12 29.50 -4.48 -4.87
C THR A 12 29.98 -5.78 -4.23
N SER A 13 29.63 -6.07 -2.97
CA SER A 13 30.09 -7.29 -2.26
C SER A 13 28.97 -8.14 -1.65
N TRP A 14 27.70 -7.72 -1.82
CA TRP A 14 26.39 -8.34 -1.49
C TRP A 14 26.34 -9.57 -0.56
N SER A 15 27.06 -9.55 0.56
CA SER A 15 26.91 -10.54 1.64
C SER A 15 25.71 -10.17 2.52
N LEU A 16 24.96 -11.18 2.93
CA LEU A 16 23.81 -11.06 3.82
C LEU A 16 24.14 -11.59 5.20
N ASP A 17 23.91 -10.78 6.23
CA ASP A 17 24.04 -11.18 7.64
C ASP A 17 22.75 -11.87 8.09
N TRP A 18 22.56 -13.13 7.65
CA TRP A 18 21.37 -13.91 7.98
C TRP A 18 21.21 -14.13 9.49
N ASP A 19 22.32 -14.37 10.20
CA ASP A 19 22.31 -14.57 11.65
C ASP A 19 21.87 -13.29 12.39
N GLY A 20 22.35 -12.12 11.94
CA GLY A 20 21.95 -10.83 12.48
C GLY A 20 20.48 -10.51 12.20
N ILE A 21 19.98 -10.77 10.98
CA ILE A 21 18.57 -10.61 10.61
C ILE A 21 17.69 -11.50 11.48
N ASP A 22 18.05 -12.78 11.61
CA ASP A 22 17.33 -13.76 12.42
C ASP A 22 17.26 -13.35 13.90
N ALA A 23 18.35 -12.82 14.46
CA ALA A 23 18.38 -12.35 15.84
C ALA A 23 17.61 -11.03 16.06
N ALA A 24 17.54 -10.17 15.04
CA ALA A 24 16.93 -8.85 15.16
C ALA A 24 15.40 -8.85 15.15
N TYR A 25 14.77 -9.83 14.50
CA TYR A 25 13.35 -9.77 14.13
C TYR A 25 12.52 -10.94 14.67
N PRO A 26 11.77 -10.74 15.78
CA PRO A 26 10.95 -11.79 16.38
C PRO A 26 9.84 -12.34 15.48
N TRP A 27 9.37 -11.56 14.50
CA TRP A 27 8.32 -12.00 13.57
C TRP A 27 8.80 -13.12 12.63
N ILE A 28 10.11 -13.29 12.43
CA ILE A 28 10.69 -14.39 11.64
C ILE A 28 10.34 -15.76 12.24
N ALA A 29 10.23 -15.85 13.58
CA ALA A 29 9.90 -17.09 14.25
C ALA A 29 8.55 -17.68 13.78
N ALA A 30 7.61 -16.84 13.36
CA ALA A 30 6.33 -17.28 12.83
C ALA A 30 6.40 -17.82 11.39
N LEU A 31 7.47 -17.48 10.64
CA LEU A 31 7.69 -17.97 9.27
C LEU A 31 8.41 -19.32 9.25
N ARG A 32 9.21 -19.62 10.28
CA ARG A 32 9.94 -20.90 10.41
C ARG A 32 8.98 -22.05 10.63
N GLY A 33 9.10 -23.09 9.80
CA GLY A 33 8.20 -24.25 9.83
C GLY A 33 6.74 -23.93 9.44
N ALA A 34 6.44 -22.70 9.01
CA ALA A 34 5.13 -22.40 8.46
C ALA A 34 4.96 -23.16 7.15
N ALA A 35 3.88 -23.92 7.05
CA ALA A 35 3.60 -24.75 5.88
C ALA A 35 3.55 -23.89 4.62
N HIS A 36 4.24 -24.38 3.59
CA HIS A 36 4.15 -23.86 2.24
C HIS A 36 3.57 -24.93 1.31
N ASP A 37 3.16 -24.55 0.10
CA ASP A 37 2.57 -25.51 -0.83
C ASP A 37 3.67 -26.44 -1.34
N PRO A 38 3.66 -27.75 -1.01
CA PRO A 38 4.77 -28.64 -1.28
C PRO A 38 5.01 -28.88 -2.78
N VAL A 39 4.06 -28.53 -3.65
CA VAL A 39 4.20 -28.65 -5.11
C VAL A 39 4.90 -27.42 -5.69
N HIS A 40 4.48 -26.23 -5.28
CA HIS A 40 5.00 -24.96 -5.81
C HIS A 40 6.20 -24.42 -5.01
N HIS A 41 6.48 -25.01 -3.85
CA HIS A 41 7.52 -24.58 -2.92
C HIS A 41 8.26 -25.78 -2.31
N ARG A 42 9.09 -26.46 -3.13
CA ARG A 42 9.88 -27.62 -2.68
C ARG A 42 11.08 -27.23 -1.80
N GLU A 43 11.37 -25.94 -1.68
CA GLU A 43 12.41 -25.38 -0.79
C GLU A 43 12.09 -25.56 0.70
N GLY A 44 10.84 -25.81 1.07
CA GLY A 44 10.42 -26.08 2.45
C GLY A 44 9.52 -24.98 3.02
N ASP A 45 9.97 -24.29 4.06
CA ASP A 45 9.14 -23.32 4.78
C ASP A 45 9.20 -21.90 4.19
N VAL A 46 8.25 -21.07 4.65
CA VAL A 46 8.14 -19.66 4.21
C VAL A 46 9.41 -18.86 4.48
N TRP A 47 10.13 -19.15 5.57
CA TRP A 47 11.38 -18.43 5.87
C TRP A 47 12.50 -18.81 4.90
N THR A 48 12.62 -20.09 4.57
CA THR A 48 13.60 -20.62 3.62
C THR A 48 13.38 -20.01 2.25
N HIS A 49 12.12 -19.99 1.78
CA HIS A 49 11.73 -19.28 0.56
C HIS A 49 12.11 -17.79 0.61
N THR A 50 11.74 -17.09 1.68
CA THR A 50 12.07 -15.66 1.86
C THR A 50 13.58 -15.40 1.73
N ARG A 51 14.42 -16.26 2.30
CA ARG A 51 15.89 -16.14 2.19
C ARG A 51 16.36 -16.29 0.75
N MET A 52 15.86 -17.30 0.03
CA MET A 52 16.19 -17.52 -1.38
C MET A 52 15.77 -16.33 -2.26
N VAL A 53 14.57 -15.78 -2.03
CA VAL A 53 14.09 -14.57 -2.75
C VAL A 53 15.01 -13.37 -2.50
N VAL A 54 15.44 -13.14 -1.27
CA VAL A 54 16.35 -12.03 -0.96
C VAL A 54 17.74 -12.27 -1.56
N GLU A 55 18.25 -13.50 -1.56
CA GLU A 55 19.51 -13.87 -2.22
C GLU A 55 19.46 -13.59 -3.73
N GLU A 56 18.37 -13.98 -4.39
CA GLU A 56 18.14 -13.68 -5.81
C GLU A 56 18.01 -12.17 -6.07
N LEU A 57 17.31 -11.44 -5.20
CA LEU A 57 17.16 -9.99 -5.31
C LEU A 57 18.52 -9.28 -5.24
N VAL A 58 19.37 -9.64 -4.28
CA VAL A 58 20.64 -8.93 -4.07
C VAL A 58 21.69 -9.30 -5.12
N ALA A 59 21.57 -10.49 -5.73
CA ALA A 59 22.39 -10.90 -6.86
C ALA A 59 22.00 -10.18 -8.17
N ASP A 60 20.73 -9.75 -8.30
CA ASP A 60 20.19 -9.13 -9.51
C ASP A 60 20.92 -7.82 -9.87
N PRO A 61 21.58 -7.74 -11.05
CA PRO A 61 22.27 -6.52 -11.49
C PRO A 61 21.34 -5.31 -11.65
N GLU A 62 20.08 -5.51 -12.05
CA GLU A 62 19.10 -4.41 -12.18
C GLU A 62 18.81 -3.82 -10.80
N TRP A 63 18.65 -4.64 -9.76
CA TRP A 63 18.50 -4.16 -8.38
C TRP A 63 19.75 -3.45 -7.89
N ARG A 64 20.95 -4.00 -8.14
CA ARG A 64 22.22 -3.38 -7.72
C ARG A 64 22.49 -2.04 -8.40
N GLY A 65 21.93 -1.82 -9.59
CA GLY A 65 22.01 -0.55 -10.31
C GLY A 65 21.01 0.52 -9.83
N LEU A 66 20.07 0.18 -8.93
CA LEU A 66 19.12 1.14 -8.40
C LEU A 66 19.77 2.09 -7.38
N PRO A 67 19.24 3.31 -7.21
CA PRO A 67 19.53 4.17 -6.07
C PRO A 67 19.30 3.46 -4.73
N ASP A 68 20.10 3.80 -3.72
CA ASP A 68 20.08 3.12 -2.41
C ASP A 68 18.71 3.12 -1.72
N ASP A 69 17.92 4.18 -1.93
CA ASP A 69 16.57 4.30 -1.36
C ASP A 69 15.58 3.32 -2.02
N LEU A 70 15.64 3.14 -3.34
CA LEU A 70 14.87 2.13 -4.07
C LEU A 70 15.34 0.70 -3.74
N ARG A 71 16.66 0.50 -3.60
CA ARG A 71 17.23 -0.77 -3.14
C ARG A 71 16.71 -1.15 -1.77
N LEU A 72 16.69 -0.19 -0.86
CA LEU A 72 16.17 -0.36 0.50
C LEU A 72 14.69 -0.72 0.52
N ALA A 73 13.85 -0.02 -0.27
CA ALA A 73 12.43 -0.34 -0.36
C ALA A 73 12.17 -1.75 -0.91
N ALA A 74 12.87 -2.16 -1.97
CA ALA A 74 12.76 -3.51 -2.53
C ALA A 74 13.30 -4.59 -1.59
N PHE A 75 14.41 -4.32 -0.89
CA PHE A 75 14.96 -5.25 0.10
C PHE A 75 14.00 -5.48 1.27
N ALA A 76 13.43 -4.40 1.82
CA ALA A 76 12.40 -4.49 2.85
C ALA A 76 11.16 -5.24 2.35
N ALA A 77 10.76 -5.02 1.08
CA ALA A 77 9.65 -5.73 0.47
C ALA A 77 9.93 -7.23 0.33
N ALA A 78 11.08 -7.63 -0.21
CA ALA A 78 11.44 -9.05 -0.34
C ALA A 78 11.48 -9.77 1.00
N LEU A 79 12.07 -9.14 2.03
CA LEU A 79 12.16 -9.70 3.37
C LEU A 79 10.77 -9.89 4.04
N LEU A 80 9.75 -9.14 3.61
CA LEU A 80 8.42 -9.11 4.23
C LEU A 80 7.28 -9.57 3.29
N HIS A 81 7.55 -9.95 2.04
CA HIS A 81 6.51 -10.17 1.02
C HIS A 81 5.48 -11.23 1.43
N ASP A 82 5.96 -12.22 2.17
CA ASP A 82 5.18 -13.35 2.68
C ASP A 82 4.95 -13.36 4.19
N VAL A 83 5.19 -12.23 4.86
CA VAL A 83 5.08 -12.13 6.34
C VAL A 83 3.71 -12.55 6.88
N ALA A 84 2.67 -12.52 6.04
CA ALA A 84 1.31 -12.91 6.40
C ALA A 84 0.93 -14.36 6.01
N LYS A 85 1.74 -15.12 5.28
CA LYS A 85 1.42 -16.52 4.91
C LYS A 85 1.02 -17.37 6.13
N PRO A 86 1.69 -17.30 7.30
CA PRO A 86 1.26 -18.04 8.49
C PRO A 86 -0.12 -17.63 9.00
N ALA A 87 -0.46 -16.33 8.92
CA ALA A 87 -1.73 -15.79 9.41
C ALA A 87 -2.91 -16.05 8.45
N THR A 88 -2.64 -16.40 7.20
CA THR A 88 -3.65 -16.64 6.16
C THR A 88 -3.67 -18.08 5.64
N ALA A 89 -2.84 -18.96 6.21
CA ALA A 89 -2.77 -20.36 5.85
C ALA A 89 -4.14 -21.04 6.07
N LYS A 90 -4.58 -21.74 5.04
CA LYS A 90 -5.74 -22.62 5.07
C LYS A 90 -5.39 -23.89 4.33
N THR A 91 -5.87 -25.01 4.86
CA THR A 91 -5.59 -26.33 4.34
C THR A 91 -6.82 -26.93 3.71
N GLU A 92 -6.67 -27.54 2.54
CA GLU A 92 -7.74 -28.21 1.81
C GLU A 92 -7.23 -29.51 1.17
N MET A 93 -8.14 -30.46 0.97
CA MET A 93 -7.82 -31.70 0.26
C MET A 93 -8.15 -31.51 -1.22
N VAL A 94 -7.14 -31.61 -2.08
CA VAL A 94 -7.29 -31.55 -3.56
C VAL A 94 -6.71 -32.83 -4.14
N ASP A 95 -7.52 -33.57 -4.89
CA ASP A 95 -7.12 -34.83 -5.52
C ASP A 95 -6.47 -35.86 -4.57
N GLY A 96 -6.91 -35.86 -3.30
CA GLY A 96 -6.39 -36.76 -2.26
C GLY A 96 -5.06 -36.30 -1.63
N VAL A 97 -4.56 -35.12 -1.99
CA VAL A 97 -3.36 -34.49 -1.42
C VAL A 97 -3.76 -33.28 -0.59
N GLU A 98 -3.15 -33.14 0.58
CA GLU A 98 -3.31 -31.95 1.43
C GLU A 98 -2.55 -30.76 0.80
N ARG A 99 -3.29 -29.72 0.40
CA ARG A 99 -2.77 -28.48 -0.17
C ARG A 99 -2.95 -27.36 0.85
N VAL A 100 -1.97 -26.47 0.93
CA VAL A 100 -2.05 -25.25 1.75
C VAL A 100 -2.12 -24.04 0.82
N HIS A 101 -3.15 -23.22 0.98
CA HIS A 101 -3.28 -21.96 0.27
C HIS A 101 -3.25 -20.77 1.24
N HIS A 102 -2.75 -19.63 0.76
CA HIS A 102 -2.56 -18.41 1.53
C HIS A 102 -3.32 -17.24 0.91
N HIS A 103 -4.60 -17.43 0.56
CA HIS A 103 -5.39 -16.42 -0.15
C HIS A 103 -5.40 -15.08 0.60
N GLY A 104 -5.05 -14.01 -0.11
CA GLY A 104 -5.01 -12.65 0.42
C GLY A 104 -3.79 -12.32 1.29
N HIS A 105 -2.78 -13.20 1.38
CA HIS A 105 -1.55 -12.94 2.15
C HIS A 105 -0.84 -11.65 1.71
N SER A 106 -0.82 -11.32 0.42
CA SER A 106 -0.14 -10.10 -0.06
C SER A 106 -0.76 -8.84 0.56
N ARG A 107 -2.10 -8.75 0.60
CA ARG A 107 -2.81 -7.60 1.21
C ARG A 107 -2.63 -7.56 2.72
N VAL A 108 -2.78 -8.70 3.41
CA VAL A 108 -2.60 -8.78 4.87
C VAL A 108 -1.13 -8.49 5.23
N GLY A 109 -0.20 -8.99 4.42
CA GLY A 109 1.24 -8.82 4.53
C GLY A 109 1.65 -7.36 4.41
N ALA A 110 1.08 -6.62 3.45
CA ALA A 110 1.32 -5.18 3.34
C ALA A 110 0.90 -4.39 4.59
N VAL A 111 -0.22 -4.78 5.23
CA VAL A 111 -0.66 -4.16 6.49
C VAL A 111 0.26 -4.53 7.66
N MET A 112 0.64 -5.80 7.76
CA MET A 112 1.59 -6.27 8.78
C MET A 112 2.96 -5.59 8.63
N ALA A 113 3.48 -5.54 7.41
CA ALA A 113 4.73 -4.87 7.06
C ALA A 113 4.69 -3.38 7.43
N ARG A 114 3.60 -2.67 7.10
CA ARG A 114 3.44 -1.26 7.51
C ARG A 114 3.57 -1.08 9.01
N GLY A 115 2.92 -1.93 9.80
CA GLY A 115 3.03 -1.89 11.26
C GLY A 115 4.42 -2.23 11.78
N ILE A 116 5.12 -3.19 11.16
CA ILE A 116 6.51 -3.55 11.50
C ILE A 116 7.45 -2.37 11.22
N LEU A 117 7.42 -1.83 9.99
CA LEU A 117 8.28 -0.74 9.54
C LEU A 117 8.00 0.57 10.28
N TRP A 118 6.73 0.89 10.54
CA TRP A 118 6.37 2.08 11.33
C TRP A 118 6.87 2.02 12.77
N ARG A 119 6.90 0.83 13.41
CA ARG A 119 7.48 0.67 14.76
C ARG A 119 9.01 0.80 14.77
N GLN A 120 9.65 0.63 13.62
CA GLN A 120 11.09 0.84 13.43
C GLN A 120 11.44 2.27 13.02
N ASP A 121 10.45 3.15 12.87
CA ASP A 121 10.64 4.52 12.37
C ASP A 121 11.23 4.57 10.96
N PHE A 122 10.92 3.54 10.14
CA PHE A 122 11.32 3.47 8.74
C PHE A 122 10.76 4.65 7.96
N GLU A 123 11.57 5.20 7.05
CA GLU A 123 11.21 6.40 6.29
C GLU A 123 9.84 6.21 5.59
N PRO A 124 8.86 7.12 5.82
CA PRO A 124 7.48 6.91 5.38
C PRO A 124 7.29 6.65 3.88
N ARG A 125 8.01 7.38 3.02
CA ARG A 125 7.90 7.19 1.56
C ARG A 125 8.35 5.79 1.16
N LEU A 126 9.52 5.36 1.62
CA LEU A 126 10.07 4.03 1.37
C LEU A 126 9.20 2.94 2.00
N ARG A 127 8.62 3.20 3.19
CA ARG A 127 7.67 2.28 3.83
C ARG A 127 6.47 2.00 2.94
N GLU A 128 5.83 3.04 2.42
CA GLU A 128 4.64 2.86 1.59
C GLU A 128 4.98 2.27 0.21
N MET A 129 6.16 2.55 -0.33
CA MET A 129 6.69 1.85 -1.51
C MET A 129 6.86 0.35 -1.24
N ALA A 130 7.53 -0.04 -0.15
CA ALA A 130 7.70 -1.44 0.23
C ALA A 130 6.34 -2.12 0.46
N CYS A 131 5.40 -1.46 1.14
CA CYS A 131 4.06 -2.01 1.36
C CYS A 131 3.28 -2.18 0.05
N ALA A 132 3.43 -1.26 -0.91
CA ALA A 132 2.80 -1.37 -2.22
C ALA A 132 3.38 -2.54 -3.03
N LEU A 133 4.71 -2.75 -2.98
CA LEU A 133 5.37 -3.91 -3.57
C LEU A 133 4.83 -5.21 -2.96
N ILE A 134 4.80 -5.33 -1.63
CA ILE A 134 4.29 -6.50 -0.93
C ILE A 134 2.83 -6.79 -1.30
N ALA A 135 1.98 -5.76 -1.35
CA ALA A 135 0.57 -5.91 -1.67
C ALA A 135 0.33 -6.49 -3.07
N ARG A 136 1.29 -6.32 -3.98
CA ARG A 136 1.16 -6.62 -5.41
C ARG A 136 2.22 -7.56 -5.94
N HIS A 137 3.06 -8.17 -5.10
CA HIS A 137 4.22 -8.95 -5.53
C HIS A 137 3.85 -10.10 -6.48
N GLN A 138 2.64 -10.66 -6.36
CA GLN A 138 2.14 -11.72 -7.26
C GLN A 138 1.54 -11.19 -8.57
N VAL A 139 1.29 -9.89 -8.71
CA VAL A 139 0.62 -9.30 -9.90
C VAL A 139 1.34 -9.63 -11.20
N PRO A 140 2.68 -9.54 -11.30
CA PRO A 140 3.37 -9.86 -12.54
C PRO A 140 3.13 -11.28 -13.05
N PHE A 141 2.82 -12.25 -12.16
CA PHE A 141 2.60 -13.64 -12.56
C PHE A 141 1.29 -13.88 -13.30
N TRP A 142 0.31 -12.97 -13.23
CA TRP A 142 -1.03 -13.18 -13.84
C TRP A 142 -1.59 -11.95 -14.57
N CYS A 143 -0.92 -10.80 -14.53
CA CYS A 143 -1.43 -9.58 -15.16
C CYS A 143 -1.63 -9.73 -16.68
N HIS A 144 -0.80 -10.53 -17.34
CA HIS A 144 -0.85 -10.77 -18.78
C HIS A 144 -2.09 -11.56 -19.21
N GLU A 145 -2.71 -12.31 -18.29
CA GLU A 145 -3.95 -13.07 -18.52
C GLU A 145 -5.21 -12.19 -18.46
N ARG A 146 -5.07 -10.92 -18.04
CA ARG A 146 -6.20 -10.00 -17.91
C ARG A 146 -6.57 -9.41 -19.27
N GLU A 147 -7.84 -9.05 -19.39
CA GLU A 147 -8.32 -8.19 -20.48
C GLU A 147 -7.47 -6.93 -20.58
N TYR A 148 -7.25 -6.46 -21.81
CA TYR A 148 -6.32 -5.36 -22.12
C TYR A 148 -6.49 -4.15 -21.21
N GLU A 149 -7.73 -3.72 -21.01
CA GLU A 149 -8.05 -2.53 -20.23
C GLU A 149 -7.87 -2.74 -18.71
N ASP A 150 -8.01 -3.98 -18.23
CA ASP A 150 -7.73 -4.33 -16.84
C ASP A 150 -6.23 -4.41 -16.58
N ALA A 151 -5.47 -5.03 -17.49
CA ALA A 151 -4.01 -5.03 -17.43
C ALA A 151 -3.45 -3.60 -17.45
N ARG A 152 -3.96 -2.74 -18.35
CA ARG A 152 -3.63 -1.30 -18.42
C ARG A 152 -3.89 -0.60 -17.09
N ARG A 153 -5.07 -0.78 -16.47
CA ARG A 153 -5.39 -0.20 -15.16
C ARG A 153 -4.44 -0.65 -14.07
N ILE A 154 -4.08 -1.94 -14.05
CA ILE A 154 -3.16 -2.51 -13.05
C ILE A 154 -1.79 -1.84 -13.14
N VAL A 155 -1.18 -1.81 -14.33
CA VAL A 155 0.15 -1.17 -14.51
C VAL A 155 0.09 0.34 -14.28
N ALA A 156 -1.03 0.99 -14.64
CA ALA A 156 -1.23 2.41 -14.39
C ALA A 156 -1.30 2.73 -12.89
N ASP A 157 -2.08 1.97 -12.12
CA ASP A 157 -2.16 2.13 -10.65
C ASP A 157 -0.82 1.81 -9.98
N GLN A 158 -0.09 0.80 -10.47
CA GLN A 158 1.22 0.41 -9.93
C GLN A 158 2.28 1.49 -10.16
N SER A 159 2.27 2.12 -11.33
CA SER A 159 3.21 3.20 -11.69
C SER A 159 3.17 4.40 -10.73
N LEU A 160 2.07 4.59 -10.01
CA LEU A 160 1.84 5.71 -9.10
C LEU A 160 2.31 5.47 -7.65
N SER A 161 2.75 4.24 -7.33
CA SER A 161 3.09 3.85 -5.95
C SER A 161 4.57 3.49 -5.82
N SER A 162 4.94 2.26 -6.18
CA SER A 162 6.33 1.76 -6.14
C SER A 162 6.98 1.65 -7.52
N GLY A 163 6.24 1.89 -8.60
CA GLY A 163 6.72 1.75 -9.97
C GLY A 163 6.64 0.32 -10.49
N ASN A 164 6.57 0.16 -11.82
CA ASN A 164 6.42 -1.14 -12.45
C ASN A 164 7.75 -1.90 -12.55
N ARG A 165 8.86 -1.22 -12.84
CA ARG A 165 10.20 -1.82 -12.84
C ARG A 165 10.53 -2.49 -11.49
N LEU A 166 10.32 -1.78 -10.38
CA LEU A 166 10.65 -2.28 -9.05
C LEU A 166 9.81 -3.52 -8.67
N LEU A 167 8.53 -3.52 -9.05
CA LEU A 167 7.66 -4.69 -8.86
C LEU A 167 8.11 -5.88 -9.70
N ALA A 168 8.52 -5.64 -10.95
CA ALA A 168 9.03 -6.71 -11.82
C ALA A 168 10.35 -7.30 -11.28
N ILE A 169 11.26 -6.48 -10.76
CA ILE A 169 12.50 -6.95 -10.10
C ILE A 169 12.16 -7.85 -8.90
N LEU A 170 11.24 -7.41 -8.04
CA LEU A 170 10.81 -8.22 -6.88
C LEU A 170 10.16 -9.54 -7.32
N ALA A 171 9.26 -9.52 -8.29
CA ALA A 171 8.58 -10.72 -8.77
C ALA A 171 9.53 -11.69 -9.48
N ARG A 172 10.56 -11.18 -10.18
CA ARG A 172 11.62 -12.01 -10.75
C ARG A 172 12.45 -12.70 -9.68
N ALA A 173 12.82 -11.98 -8.61
CA ALA A 173 13.51 -12.57 -7.47
C ALA A 173 12.63 -13.62 -6.75
N ASP A 174 11.33 -13.36 -6.61
CA ASP A 174 10.35 -14.33 -6.08
C ASP A 174 10.30 -15.61 -6.95
N ALA A 175 10.15 -15.47 -8.27
CA ALA A 175 10.16 -16.60 -9.18
C ALA A 175 11.45 -17.42 -9.10
N ARG A 176 12.62 -16.76 -9.11
CA ARG A 176 13.92 -17.44 -9.07
C ARG A 176 14.21 -18.12 -7.74
N GLY A 177 13.69 -17.56 -6.65
CA GLY A 177 13.82 -18.11 -5.29
C GLY A 177 12.94 -19.34 -5.03
N ARG A 178 12.13 -19.78 -5.99
CA ARG A 178 11.27 -20.98 -5.88
C ARG A 178 11.94 -22.23 -6.43
N ILE A 179 11.67 -23.37 -5.79
CA ILE A 179 11.98 -24.69 -6.33
C ILE A 179 10.68 -25.33 -6.84
N CYS A 180 10.33 -25.05 -8.10
CA CYS A 180 9.13 -25.53 -8.76
C CYS A 180 9.37 -25.82 -10.25
N ASP A 181 8.45 -26.54 -10.90
CA ASP A 181 8.58 -26.92 -12.33
C ASP A 181 8.15 -25.80 -13.28
N ASP A 182 7.38 -24.82 -12.78
CA ASP A 182 6.80 -23.70 -13.53
C ASP A 182 7.63 -22.41 -13.46
N ARG A 183 8.85 -22.47 -12.90
CA ARG A 183 9.73 -21.30 -12.73
C ARG A 183 9.94 -20.50 -14.03
N ASP A 184 10.26 -21.18 -15.13
CA ASP A 184 10.53 -20.51 -16.40
C ASP A 184 9.28 -19.80 -16.96
N MET A 185 8.09 -20.36 -16.71
CA MET A 185 6.81 -19.72 -17.06
C MET A 185 6.55 -18.48 -16.20
N MET A 186 6.90 -18.52 -14.92
CA MET A 186 6.79 -17.36 -14.03
C MET A 186 7.72 -16.23 -14.45
N GLU A 187 8.97 -16.53 -14.82
CA GLU A 187 9.90 -15.53 -15.35
C GLU A 187 9.39 -14.92 -16.67
N LEU A 188 8.83 -15.74 -17.57
CA LEU A 188 8.19 -15.25 -18.79
C LEU A 188 7.03 -14.31 -18.49
N ALA A 189 6.14 -14.67 -17.54
CA ALA A 189 5.03 -13.82 -17.13
C ALA A 189 5.49 -12.45 -16.58
N VAL A 190 6.62 -12.41 -15.85
CA VAL A 190 7.24 -11.16 -15.39
C VAL A 190 7.70 -10.29 -16.56
N GLU A 191 8.29 -10.87 -17.60
CA GLU A 191 8.70 -10.12 -18.80
C GLU A 191 7.49 -9.65 -19.63
N GLU A 192 6.41 -10.43 -19.70
CA GLU A 192 5.16 -9.98 -20.30
C GLU A 192 4.54 -8.81 -19.54
N TYR A 193 4.56 -8.86 -18.20
CA TYR A 193 4.16 -7.74 -17.35
C TYR A 193 4.97 -6.47 -17.65
N ARG A 194 6.29 -6.59 -17.79
CA ARG A 194 7.17 -5.47 -18.17
C ARG A 194 6.79 -4.92 -19.55
N SER A 195 6.53 -5.79 -20.52
CA SER A 195 6.09 -5.39 -21.86
C SER A 195 4.76 -4.63 -21.85
N ILE A 196 3.80 -5.04 -21.00
CA ILE A 196 2.53 -4.32 -20.82
C ILE A 196 2.78 -2.93 -20.25
N ALA A 197 3.58 -2.82 -19.19
CA ALA A 197 3.89 -1.53 -18.58
C ALA A 197 4.65 -0.59 -19.54
N ASP A 198 5.60 -1.12 -20.31
CA ASP A 198 6.38 -0.40 -21.31
C ASP A 198 5.51 0.10 -22.47
N ARG A 199 4.62 -0.74 -23.01
CA ARG A 199 3.63 -0.37 -24.05
C ARG A 199 2.76 0.82 -23.62
N HIS A 200 2.51 0.95 -22.32
CA HIS A 200 1.73 2.05 -21.74
C HIS A 200 2.57 3.22 -21.23
N GLU A 201 3.89 3.20 -21.51
CA GLU A 201 4.87 4.24 -21.14
C GLU A 201 4.96 4.45 -19.63
N CYS A 202 4.78 3.37 -18.86
CA CYS A 202 4.71 3.44 -17.41
C CYS A 202 5.60 2.42 -16.69
N LEU A 203 6.55 1.77 -17.39
CA LEU A 203 7.53 0.89 -16.76
C LEU A 203 8.39 1.65 -15.73
N ASP A 204 8.86 2.83 -16.13
CA ASP A 204 9.91 3.60 -15.44
C ASP A 204 9.46 4.94 -14.90
N GLN A 205 8.22 5.30 -15.23
CA GLN A 205 7.62 6.57 -14.90
C GLN A 205 6.13 6.37 -14.60
N PRO A 206 5.49 7.33 -13.91
CA PRO A 206 4.05 7.30 -13.73
C PRO A 206 3.31 7.28 -15.06
N PHE A 207 2.20 6.55 -15.11
CA PHE A 207 1.30 6.54 -16.25
C PHE A 207 0.81 7.96 -16.58
N PRO A 208 0.76 8.36 -17.86
CA PRO A 208 0.50 9.75 -18.26
C PRO A 208 -1.00 10.10 -18.21
N PHE A 209 -1.53 10.29 -17.00
CA PHE A 209 -2.90 10.77 -16.79
C PHE A 209 -3.03 12.25 -17.22
N ALA A 210 -4.15 12.60 -17.87
CA ALA A 210 -4.42 14.00 -18.28
C ALA A 210 -4.58 14.94 -17.07
N GLY A 211 -5.03 14.39 -15.94
CA GLY A 211 -5.30 15.13 -14.72
C GLY A 211 -5.64 14.24 -13.53
N GLU A 212 -5.73 14.88 -12.36
CA GLU A 212 -6.10 14.26 -11.09
C GLU A 212 -7.45 13.53 -11.14
N ARG A 213 -8.42 14.13 -11.83
CA ARG A 213 -9.79 13.62 -11.96
C ARG A 213 -9.85 12.41 -12.89
N GLU A 214 -9.21 12.49 -14.06
CA GLU A 214 -9.12 11.40 -15.02
C GLU A 214 -8.49 10.17 -14.38
N ARG A 215 -7.38 10.37 -13.65
CA ARG A 215 -6.73 9.32 -12.86
C ARG A 215 -7.69 8.68 -11.88
N PHE A 216 -8.35 9.48 -11.04
CA PHE A 216 -9.26 8.95 -10.03
C PHE A 216 -10.41 8.16 -10.65
N LEU A 217 -11.11 8.72 -11.63
CA LEU A 217 -12.28 8.07 -12.24
C LEU A 217 -11.89 6.77 -12.96
N TYR A 218 -10.76 6.79 -13.66
CA TYR A 218 -10.26 5.62 -14.37
C TYR A 218 -9.87 4.48 -13.42
N LEU A 219 -9.05 4.78 -12.41
CA LEU A 219 -8.57 3.77 -11.46
C LEU A 219 -9.66 3.27 -10.51
N SER A 220 -10.66 4.09 -10.21
CA SER A 220 -11.83 3.69 -9.42
C SER A 220 -12.92 2.97 -10.25
N ARG A 221 -12.69 2.76 -11.56
CA ARG A 221 -13.68 2.18 -12.50
C ARG A 221 -14.99 2.96 -12.57
N ARG A 222 -14.93 4.27 -12.34
CA ARG A 222 -16.05 5.21 -12.44
C ARG A 222 -16.06 6.00 -13.76
N GLY A 223 -15.07 5.77 -14.62
CA GLY A 223 -14.98 6.31 -15.96
C GLY A 223 -14.54 5.24 -16.96
N GLU A 224 -15.06 5.35 -18.18
CA GLU A 224 -14.78 4.43 -19.30
C GLU A 224 -13.93 5.10 -20.40
N LEU A 225 -13.69 6.40 -20.27
CA LEU A 225 -12.91 7.17 -21.23
C LEU A 225 -11.41 6.94 -21.02
N ASP A 226 -10.65 7.10 -22.10
CA ASP A 226 -9.20 7.03 -22.03
C ASP A 226 -8.66 8.13 -21.10
N PRO A 227 -7.95 7.77 -20.02
CA PRO A 227 -7.52 8.71 -18.98
C PRO A 227 -6.42 9.68 -19.42
N ARG A 228 -5.89 9.54 -20.64
CA ARG A 228 -4.91 10.45 -21.24
C ARG A 228 -5.55 11.72 -21.80
N TYR A 229 -6.87 11.74 -21.94
CA TYR A 229 -7.60 12.89 -22.46
C TYR A 229 -8.49 13.52 -21.38
N PRO A 230 -8.51 14.85 -21.24
CA PRO A 230 -9.39 15.52 -20.29
C PRO A 230 -10.87 15.24 -20.58
N ILE A 231 -11.63 14.86 -19.56
CA ILE A 231 -13.09 14.57 -19.67
C ILE A 231 -13.89 15.88 -19.74
N GLY A 232 -13.31 17.01 -19.32
CA GLY A 232 -13.97 18.32 -19.24
C GLY A 232 -14.94 18.44 -18.05
N GLY A 233 -15.74 19.50 -18.05
CA GLY A 233 -16.71 19.81 -16.99
C GLY A 233 -16.24 20.91 -16.02
N PRO A 234 -17.05 21.22 -14.99
CA PRO A 234 -16.81 22.33 -14.08
C PRO A 234 -15.51 22.13 -13.30
N SER A 235 -14.64 23.13 -13.32
CA SER A 235 -13.38 23.17 -12.57
C SER A 235 -13.58 23.51 -11.09
N ASP A 236 -14.75 24.01 -10.71
CA ASP A 236 -15.10 24.56 -9.39
C ASP A 236 -16.00 23.63 -8.56
N ARG A 237 -15.85 22.30 -8.70
CA ARG A 237 -16.63 21.33 -7.91
C ARG A 237 -16.44 21.56 -6.41
N PRO A 238 -17.50 21.45 -5.59
CA PRO A 238 -17.34 21.48 -4.14
C PRO A 238 -16.46 20.31 -3.67
N GLU A 239 -15.66 20.54 -2.65
CA GLU A 239 -14.66 19.58 -2.16
C GLU A 239 -15.16 18.85 -0.90
N LEU A 240 -15.05 17.53 -0.91
CA LEU A 240 -15.19 16.69 0.27
C LEU A 240 -13.78 16.29 0.73
N THR A 241 -13.36 16.80 1.89
CA THR A 241 -12.08 16.43 2.51
C THR A 241 -12.28 15.26 3.46
N VAL A 242 -11.71 14.10 3.16
CA VAL A 242 -11.76 12.90 4.00
C VAL A 242 -10.46 12.78 4.79
N MET A 243 -10.53 12.91 6.11
CA MET A 243 -9.37 12.70 6.97
C MET A 243 -9.06 11.20 7.08
N SER A 244 -7.79 10.81 7.04
CA SER A 244 -7.31 9.44 7.25
C SER A 244 -6.10 9.48 8.19
N ALA A 245 -6.27 9.07 9.44
CA ALA A 245 -5.17 9.09 10.40
C ALA A 245 -5.47 8.28 11.65
N LEU A 246 -4.42 7.69 12.23
CA LEU A 246 -4.48 7.11 13.57
C LEU A 246 -4.80 8.17 14.65
N PRO A 247 -5.37 7.77 15.80
CA PRO A 247 -5.50 8.65 16.96
C PRO A 247 -4.13 9.20 17.38
N GLY A 248 -4.04 10.51 17.63
CA GLY A 248 -2.78 11.17 17.99
C GLY A 248 -1.90 11.60 16.81
N ALA A 249 -2.26 11.26 15.56
CA ALA A 249 -1.51 11.67 14.36
C ALA A 249 -1.63 13.17 13.99
N GLY A 250 -2.59 13.90 14.59
CA GLY A 250 -2.69 15.36 14.42
C GLY A 250 -3.88 15.89 13.60
N LYS A 251 -4.90 15.06 13.31
CA LYS A 251 -6.10 15.47 12.55
C LYS A 251 -6.71 16.79 13.03
N SER A 252 -7.00 16.90 14.33
CA SER A 252 -7.62 18.11 14.89
C SER A 252 -6.76 19.35 14.72
N THR A 253 -5.43 19.21 14.77
CA THR A 253 -4.51 20.33 14.51
C THR A 253 -4.55 20.73 13.05
N TRP A 254 -4.47 19.76 12.13
CA TRP A 254 -4.58 20.02 10.70
C TRP A 254 -5.90 20.70 10.34
N ILE A 255 -7.03 20.22 10.88
CA ILE A 255 -8.36 20.78 10.63
C ILE A 255 -8.43 22.24 11.08
N ARG A 256 -7.99 22.56 12.31
CA ARG A 256 -8.00 23.95 12.80
C ARG A 256 -7.18 24.90 11.93
N THR A 257 -6.09 24.42 11.35
CA THR A 257 -5.17 25.23 10.55
C THR A 257 -5.58 25.34 9.08
N ASN A 258 -6.20 24.31 8.51
CA ASN A 258 -6.38 24.19 7.04
C ASN A 258 -7.84 24.04 6.60
N ALA A 259 -8.79 23.83 7.51
CA ALA A 259 -10.19 23.71 7.12
C ALA A 259 -10.80 25.06 6.69
N ASP A 260 -10.16 26.20 6.99
CA ASP A 260 -10.57 27.54 6.54
C ASP A 260 -12.05 27.85 6.84
N GLY A 261 -12.52 27.46 8.03
CA GLY A 261 -13.91 27.66 8.45
C GLY A 261 -14.94 26.74 7.78
N ARG A 262 -14.51 25.79 6.93
CA ARG A 262 -15.40 24.77 6.36
C ARG A 262 -16.04 23.93 7.47
N PRO A 263 -17.33 23.55 7.32
CA PRO A 263 -17.98 22.66 8.26
C PRO A 263 -17.22 21.35 8.44
N VAL A 264 -17.20 20.83 9.66
CA VAL A 264 -16.56 19.56 10.00
C VAL A 264 -17.63 18.62 10.53
N VAL A 265 -17.73 17.44 9.92
CA VAL A 265 -18.57 16.35 10.41
C VAL A 265 -17.66 15.35 11.11
N SER A 266 -17.58 15.43 12.44
CA SER A 266 -16.74 14.55 13.26
C SER A 266 -17.56 13.47 13.96
N LEU A 267 -17.28 12.20 13.66
CA LEU A 267 -17.96 11.07 14.31
C LEU A 267 -17.63 10.99 15.80
N ASP A 268 -16.44 11.44 16.19
CA ASP A 268 -16.04 11.49 17.60
C ASP A 268 -16.82 12.58 18.36
N GLU A 269 -17.10 13.72 17.74
CA GLU A 269 -17.97 14.76 18.33
C GLU A 269 -19.42 14.33 18.42
N ILE A 270 -19.96 13.72 17.36
CA ILE A 270 -21.33 13.16 17.37
C ILE A 270 -21.46 12.09 18.46
N ARG A 271 -20.50 11.18 18.58
CA ARG A 271 -20.48 10.16 19.64
C ARG A 271 -20.52 10.78 21.03
N ARG A 272 -19.75 11.84 21.26
CA ARG A 272 -19.74 12.59 22.54
C ARG A 272 -21.07 13.27 22.81
N GLY A 273 -21.66 13.93 21.80
CA GLY A 273 -22.96 14.59 21.92
C GLY A 273 -24.07 13.61 22.27
N LEU A 274 -24.05 12.40 21.67
CA LEU A 274 -25.00 11.32 21.97
C LEU A 274 -24.68 10.55 23.26
N ARG A 275 -23.56 10.85 23.93
CA ARG A 275 -23.08 10.15 25.15
C ARG A 275 -22.98 8.62 24.98
N ILE A 276 -22.61 8.16 23.78
CA ILE A 276 -22.44 6.74 23.47
C ILE A 276 -20.99 6.34 23.76
N ASP A 277 -20.82 5.31 24.59
CA ASP A 277 -19.49 4.77 24.89
C ASP A 277 -18.84 4.14 23.63
N PRO A 278 -17.54 4.35 23.36
CA PRO A 278 -16.85 3.79 22.20
C PRO A 278 -16.90 2.25 22.09
N SER A 279 -17.11 1.54 23.20
CA SER A 279 -17.22 0.08 23.25
C SER A 279 -18.63 -0.43 22.91
N LYS A 280 -19.62 0.45 22.79
CA LYS A 280 -21.03 0.11 22.52
C LYS A 280 -21.32 0.12 21.01
N PRO A 281 -22.47 -0.40 20.55
CA PRO A 281 -22.85 -0.35 19.14
C PRO A 281 -22.82 1.09 18.60
N GLN A 282 -22.09 1.30 17.50
CA GLN A 282 -21.85 2.63 16.91
C GLN A 282 -22.84 2.98 15.77
N GLY A 283 -23.91 2.21 15.57
CA GLY A 283 -24.87 2.38 14.47
C GLY A 283 -25.47 3.78 14.42
N ALA A 284 -26.03 4.24 15.53
CA ALA A 284 -26.65 5.57 15.64
C ALA A 284 -25.66 6.72 15.37
N VAL A 285 -24.39 6.58 15.78
CA VAL A 285 -23.33 7.58 15.51
C VAL A 285 -23.04 7.66 14.01
N ILE A 286 -22.95 6.50 13.34
CA ILE A 286 -22.70 6.41 11.90
C ILE A 286 -23.88 6.99 11.12
N GLU A 287 -25.10 6.69 11.52
CA GLU A 287 -26.32 7.21 10.88
C GLU A 287 -26.41 8.73 11.03
N ALA A 288 -26.24 9.25 12.24
CA ALA A 288 -26.23 10.69 12.50
C ALA A 288 -25.12 11.40 11.70
N GLY A 289 -23.92 10.81 11.64
CA GLY A 289 -22.83 11.35 10.81
C GLY A 289 -23.17 11.37 9.32
N LYS A 290 -23.77 10.30 8.79
CA LYS A 290 -24.20 10.25 7.39
C LYS A 290 -25.27 11.30 7.08
N GLU A 291 -26.25 11.51 7.95
CA GLU A 291 -27.28 12.53 7.73
C GLU A 291 -26.68 13.94 7.77
N ALA A 292 -25.81 14.24 8.73
CA ALA A 292 -25.09 15.52 8.76
C ALA A 292 -24.27 15.75 7.48
N ALA A 293 -23.57 14.72 6.98
CA ALA A 293 -22.86 14.82 5.70
C ALA A 293 -23.81 15.06 4.51
N LYS A 294 -24.97 14.38 4.46
CA LYS A 294 -25.96 14.55 3.39
C LYS A 294 -26.53 15.97 3.33
N GLU A 295 -26.65 16.66 4.46
CA GLU A 295 -27.05 18.07 4.46
C GLU A 295 -26.06 18.95 3.68
N HIS A 296 -24.75 18.76 3.90
CA HIS A 296 -23.70 19.48 3.16
C HIS A 296 -23.66 19.08 1.68
N LEU A 297 -23.80 17.79 1.39
CA LEU A 297 -23.79 17.25 0.04
C LEU A 297 -24.95 17.79 -0.81
N ARG A 298 -26.17 17.78 -0.27
CA ARG A 298 -27.36 18.34 -0.93
C ARG A 298 -27.22 19.84 -1.18
N ALA A 299 -26.64 20.56 -0.21
CA ALA A 299 -26.37 21.99 -0.32
C ALA A 299 -25.15 22.34 -1.19
N LYS A 300 -24.46 21.36 -1.79
CA LYS A 300 -23.22 21.55 -2.57
C LYS A 300 -22.15 22.38 -1.83
N ARG A 301 -22.07 22.20 -0.51
CA ARG A 301 -21.16 22.96 0.36
C ARG A 301 -19.96 22.08 0.72
N SER A 302 -18.75 22.54 0.40
CA SER A 302 -17.51 21.86 0.78
C SER A 302 -17.41 21.66 2.29
N PHE A 303 -16.96 20.49 2.73
CA PHE A 303 -16.87 20.13 4.15
C PHE A 303 -15.80 19.08 4.43
N VAL A 304 -15.42 18.94 5.70
CA VAL A 304 -14.45 17.95 6.17
C VAL A 304 -15.19 16.80 6.86
N TRP A 305 -14.84 15.57 6.49
CA TRP A 305 -15.27 14.35 7.15
C TRP A 305 -14.15 13.85 8.07
N ASP A 306 -14.32 14.05 9.38
CA ASP A 306 -13.33 13.73 10.41
C ASP A 306 -13.66 12.41 11.11
N THR A 307 -12.90 11.38 10.75
CA THR A 307 -12.85 10.11 11.47
C THR A 307 -11.49 9.45 11.20
N THR A 308 -11.19 8.32 11.84
CA THR A 308 -9.88 7.67 11.71
C THR A 308 -9.63 7.10 10.31
N ASN A 309 -10.65 6.55 9.65
CA ASN A 309 -10.60 6.12 8.23
C ASN A 309 -9.36 5.29 7.83
N VAL A 310 -8.93 4.39 8.71
CA VAL A 310 -7.66 3.67 8.55
C VAL A 310 -7.70 2.57 7.49
N THR A 311 -8.88 2.19 6.99
CA THR A 311 -9.04 1.20 5.91
C THR A 311 -9.64 1.86 4.67
N ARG A 312 -9.39 1.27 3.50
CA ARG A 312 -10.01 1.69 2.22
C ARG A 312 -11.53 1.64 2.29
N ASP A 313 -12.10 0.55 2.84
CA ASP A 313 -13.55 0.39 2.97
C ASP A 313 -14.20 1.47 3.85
N MET A 314 -13.50 1.96 4.88
CA MET A 314 -14.00 3.06 5.72
C MET A 314 -14.09 4.36 4.92
N ARG A 315 -13.08 4.65 4.10
CA ARG A 315 -13.03 5.83 3.24
C ARG A 315 -14.05 5.76 2.11
N GLU A 316 -14.13 4.61 1.43
CA GLU A 316 -14.94 4.41 0.22
C GLU A 316 -16.43 4.77 0.44
N ARG A 317 -16.96 4.50 1.63
CA ARG A 317 -18.35 4.84 1.97
C ARG A 317 -18.67 6.33 1.79
N MET A 318 -17.76 7.20 2.21
CA MET A 318 -17.96 8.65 2.12
C MET A 318 -17.50 9.19 0.75
N ILE A 319 -16.44 8.61 0.18
CA ILE A 319 -15.97 8.92 -1.18
C ILE A 319 -17.06 8.64 -2.22
N GLY A 320 -17.66 7.45 -2.19
CA GLY A 320 -18.74 7.07 -3.12
C GLY A 320 -19.95 8.00 -3.01
N LEU A 321 -20.30 8.39 -1.79
CA LEU A 321 -21.38 9.37 -1.56
C LEU A 321 -21.01 10.77 -2.07
N GLY A 322 -19.78 11.23 -1.84
CA GLY A 322 -19.31 12.52 -2.38
C GLY A 322 -19.36 12.55 -3.91
N VAL A 323 -18.87 11.48 -4.56
CA VAL A 323 -18.84 11.40 -6.02
C VAL A 323 -20.23 11.33 -6.63
N SER A 324 -21.19 10.62 -6.03
CA SER A 324 -22.58 10.62 -6.53
C SER A 324 -23.25 11.99 -6.44
N TYR A 325 -22.78 12.85 -5.54
CA TYR A 325 -23.18 14.26 -5.45
C TYR A 325 -22.26 15.19 -6.26
N GLY A 326 -21.33 14.69 -7.06
CA GLY A 326 -20.48 15.49 -7.92
C GLY A 326 -19.40 16.30 -7.18
N PHE A 327 -19.00 15.89 -5.98
CA PHE A 327 -17.90 16.52 -5.25
C PHE A 327 -16.54 16.08 -5.82
N ALA A 328 -15.55 16.96 -5.70
CA ALA A 328 -14.14 16.56 -5.77
C ALA A 328 -13.73 15.94 -4.43
N ILE A 329 -12.96 14.86 -4.49
CA ILE A 329 -12.52 14.11 -3.32
C ILE A 329 -11.07 14.47 -3.00
N ARG A 330 -10.85 14.99 -1.79
CA ARG A 330 -9.52 15.16 -1.22
C ARG A 330 -9.35 14.22 -0.05
N ILE A 331 -8.29 13.43 -0.01
CA ILE A 331 -7.90 12.66 1.17
C ILE A 331 -6.71 13.33 1.83
N VAL A 332 -6.77 13.50 3.16
CA VAL A 332 -5.65 14.00 3.96
C VAL A 332 -5.17 12.87 4.87
N ALA A 333 -4.04 12.27 4.52
CA ALA A 333 -3.40 11.17 5.20
C ALA A 333 -2.33 11.70 6.18
N LEU A 334 -2.62 11.65 7.48
CA LEU A 334 -1.69 12.09 8.51
C LEU A 334 -1.12 10.90 9.27
N GLU A 335 0.16 10.99 9.56
CA GLU A 335 0.84 10.05 10.44
C GLU A 335 1.81 10.78 11.37
N ALA A 336 2.31 10.06 12.35
CA ALA A 336 3.38 10.50 13.22
C ALA A 336 4.26 9.27 13.54
N PRO A 337 5.56 9.48 13.83
CA PRO A 337 6.45 8.43 14.32
C PRO A 337 5.83 7.66 15.49
N HIS A 338 6.06 6.35 15.56
CA HIS A 338 5.45 5.48 16.58
C HIS A 338 5.56 6.04 18.00
N ARG A 339 6.77 6.42 18.43
CA ARG A 339 7.00 6.96 19.78
C ARG A 339 6.25 8.26 20.02
N GLU A 340 6.25 9.15 19.04
CA GLU A 340 5.61 10.45 19.11
C GLU A 340 4.08 10.34 19.12
N LEU A 341 3.51 9.44 18.31
CA LEU A 341 2.07 9.17 18.30
C LEU A 341 1.59 8.70 19.67
N HIS A 342 2.31 7.77 20.29
CA HIS A 342 1.98 7.29 21.64
C HIS A 342 2.19 8.36 22.71
N ARG A 343 3.23 9.20 22.60
CA ARG A 343 3.43 10.34 23.51
C ARG A 343 2.25 11.31 23.43
N ARG A 344 1.92 11.77 22.22
CA ARG A 344 0.76 12.64 21.96
C ARG A 344 -0.53 12.03 22.48
N ASN A 345 -0.77 10.75 22.25
CA ASN A 345 -2.01 10.10 22.68
C ASN A 345 -2.16 10.07 24.21
N ARG A 346 -1.07 9.90 24.97
CA ARG A 346 -1.09 9.95 26.44
C ARG A 346 -1.41 11.34 26.99
N GLU A 347 -1.07 12.39 26.26
CA GLU A 347 -1.27 13.80 26.66
C GLU A 347 -2.65 14.35 26.28
N ARG A 348 -3.48 13.57 25.57
CA ARG A 348 -4.84 13.98 25.19
C ARG A 348 -5.76 14.02 26.41
N GLU A 349 -6.73 14.93 26.40
CA GLU A 349 -7.84 14.97 27.37
C GLU A 349 -8.55 13.61 27.48
N HIS A 350 -8.68 12.91 26.35
CA HIS A 350 -9.23 11.55 26.28
C HIS A 350 -8.29 10.62 25.51
N PRO A 351 -7.34 9.96 26.20
CA PRO A 351 -6.43 9.00 25.59
C PRO A 351 -7.17 7.78 25.04
N VAL A 352 -6.76 7.32 23.86
CA VAL A 352 -7.24 6.04 23.33
C VAL A 352 -6.36 4.90 23.91
N PRO A 353 -6.94 3.80 24.43
CA PRO A 353 -6.13 2.69 24.95
C PRO A 353 -5.14 2.14 23.91
N GLY A 354 -3.92 1.81 24.33
CA GLY A 354 -2.86 1.32 23.43
C GLY A 354 -3.29 0.13 22.57
N VAL A 355 -3.98 -0.83 23.18
CA VAL A 355 -4.54 -2.01 22.49
C VAL A 355 -5.50 -1.65 21.35
N VAL A 356 -6.19 -0.49 21.42
CA VAL A 356 -7.06 -0.01 20.34
C VAL A 356 -6.21 0.57 19.21
N ILE A 357 -5.14 1.31 19.52
CA ILE A 357 -4.18 1.80 18.53
C ILE A 357 -3.54 0.63 17.80
N ASP A 358 -3.10 -0.41 18.51
CA ASP A 358 -2.51 -1.61 17.91
C ASP A 358 -3.48 -2.31 16.96
N ARG A 359 -4.76 -2.41 17.33
CA ARG A 359 -5.83 -2.93 16.45
C ARG A 359 -6.07 -2.05 15.23
N LEU A 360 -5.91 -0.74 15.34
CA LEU A 360 -6.02 0.18 14.18
C LEU A 360 -4.81 0.04 13.26
N VAL A 361 -3.61 -0.08 13.81
CA VAL A 361 -2.36 -0.36 13.05
C VAL A 361 -2.47 -1.69 12.30
N GLY A 362 -3.03 -2.73 12.94
CA GLY A 362 -3.24 -4.05 12.32
C GLY A 362 -4.24 -4.08 11.15
N LYS A 363 -4.87 -2.95 10.81
CA LYS A 363 -5.72 -2.78 9.63
C LYS A 363 -5.40 -1.49 8.87
N TRP A 364 -4.25 -0.87 9.15
CA TRP A 364 -3.92 0.42 8.59
C TRP A 364 -3.50 0.28 7.12
N GLU A 365 -4.34 0.79 6.23
CA GLU A 365 -4.12 0.91 4.80
C GLU A 365 -3.91 2.39 4.46
N HIS A 366 -2.74 2.73 3.93
CA HIS A 366 -2.49 4.07 3.42
C HIS A 366 -3.38 4.34 2.19
N PRO A 367 -3.99 5.53 2.06
CA PRO A 367 -4.83 5.85 0.92
C PRO A 367 -4.04 5.94 -0.39
N GLY A 368 -4.57 5.38 -1.46
CA GLY A 368 -3.99 5.46 -2.80
C GLY A 368 -4.61 6.57 -3.66
N LEU A 369 -3.90 6.96 -4.73
CA LEU A 369 -4.40 7.91 -5.73
C LEU A 369 -5.60 7.39 -6.55
N SER A 370 -5.92 6.10 -6.43
CA SER A 370 -7.14 5.50 -6.96
C SER A 370 -8.39 5.77 -6.12
N GLU A 371 -8.25 6.41 -4.95
CA GLU A 371 -9.36 6.72 -4.04
C GLU A 371 -9.81 8.20 -4.10
N CYS A 372 -9.06 9.09 -4.77
CA CYS A 372 -9.33 10.52 -4.71
C CYS A 372 -8.77 11.33 -5.89
N ASP A 373 -9.38 12.50 -6.13
CA ASP A 373 -8.81 13.52 -7.01
C ASP A 373 -7.49 14.05 -6.44
N ARG A 374 -7.42 14.34 -5.13
CA ARG A 374 -6.18 14.83 -4.49
C ARG A 374 -5.85 14.08 -3.21
N LEU A 375 -4.61 13.61 -3.10
CA LEU A 375 -4.06 13.04 -1.88
C LEU A 375 -3.05 14.01 -1.27
N GLU A 376 -3.25 14.38 -0.02
CA GLU A 376 -2.27 15.10 0.79
C GLU A 376 -1.71 14.15 1.86
N ALA A 377 -0.44 13.83 1.76
CA ALA A 377 0.26 12.95 2.70
C ALA A 377 1.61 13.59 3.11
N PRO A 378 1.62 14.58 4.04
CA PRO A 378 2.80 15.40 4.31
C PRO A 378 4.03 14.59 4.76
N ALA A 379 3.81 13.45 5.39
CA ALA A 379 4.88 12.56 5.85
C ALA A 379 5.66 11.88 4.72
N LEU A 380 5.07 11.74 3.52
CA LEU A 380 5.74 11.10 2.38
C LEU A 380 6.69 12.07 1.63
N GLY A 381 6.68 13.36 1.99
CA GLY A 381 7.43 14.40 1.28
C GLY A 381 6.96 14.61 -0.16
N SER A 382 7.70 15.39 -0.93
CA SER A 382 7.62 15.38 -2.39
C SER A 382 8.27 14.09 -2.91
N ALA A 383 7.73 13.51 -3.98
CA ALA A 383 8.39 12.40 -4.66
C ALA A 383 9.84 12.81 -5.00
N PRO A 384 10.85 11.93 -4.83
CA PRO A 384 12.14 12.19 -5.47
C PRO A 384 11.85 12.42 -6.95
N GLU A 385 12.56 13.35 -7.59
CA GLU A 385 12.69 13.31 -9.04
C GLU A 385 13.01 11.85 -9.36
N THR A 386 12.10 11.15 -10.04
CA THR A 386 12.42 9.87 -10.64
C THR A 386 13.64 10.17 -11.47
N ALA A 387 14.82 9.84 -10.94
CA ALA A 387 16.05 9.85 -11.72
C ALA A 387 15.63 9.08 -12.96
N GLN A 388 15.69 9.75 -14.11
CA GLN A 388 15.56 9.10 -15.40
C GLN A 388 16.61 7.98 -15.36
N LEU A 389 16.18 6.78 -14.96
CA LEU A 389 17.04 5.62 -14.89
C LEU A 389 17.31 5.34 -16.35
N ALA A 390 18.46 5.80 -16.83
CA ALA A 390 18.88 5.62 -18.20
C ALA A 390 18.72 4.13 -18.51
N SER A 391 17.85 3.81 -19.47
CA SER A 391 17.73 2.45 -19.97
C SER A 391 19.15 1.98 -20.32
N PRO A 392 19.64 0.85 -19.79
CA PRO A 392 20.87 0.29 -20.29
C PRO A 392 20.66 0.05 -21.78
N ALA A 393 21.46 0.72 -22.61
CA ALA A 393 21.42 0.54 -24.04
C ALA A 393 21.65 -0.95 -24.34
N TRP A 394 20.58 -1.66 -24.65
CA TRP A 394 20.68 -3.02 -25.14
C TRP A 394 21.30 -2.93 -26.53
N SER A 395 22.60 -3.19 -26.63
CA SER A 395 23.28 -3.40 -27.89
C SER A 395 23.08 -4.86 -28.30
N PRO A 396 22.31 -5.16 -29.36
CA PRO A 396 22.40 -6.48 -29.97
C PRO A 396 23.82 -6.59 -30.53
N SER A 397 24.63 -7.48 -29.96
CA SER A 397 25.91 -7.83 -30.57
C SER A 397 25.65 -8.55 -31.90
N PRO A 398 26.53 -8.33 -32.90
CA PRO A 398 26.27 -8.57 -34.33
C PRO A 398 26.12 -10.04 -34.74
#